data_AF-A0A935DX05-F1
#
_entry.id   AF-A0A935DX05-F1
#
_cell.length_a   1.000
_cell.length_b   1.000
_cell.length_c   1.000
_cell.angle_alpha   90.00
_cell.angle_beta   90.00
_cell.angle_gamma   90.00
#
_symmetry.space_group_name_H-M   'P 1'
#
loop_
_entity.id
_entity.type
_entity.pdbx_description
1 polymer ?
#
loop_
_entity_poly.entity_id
_entity_poly.type
_entity_poly.pdbx_seq_one_letter_code
_entity_poly.pdbx_strand_id
1 'polypeptide(L)'
;MPPVGSGLSLSRSQIRYCLSEKIRVTAWQGQVNEYSESSVGAFNEAVRDYNSRCSSFRYRSGALESVRAEVEANRYALQLEGIRSAAVNP
;
A
#
# COMPACT_ATOMS: atom_id res chain seq x y z
N MET A 1 0.58 1.62 -11.59
CA MET A 1 1.54 1.60 -10.47
C MET A 1 2.41 2.85 -10.53
N PRO A 2 2.76 3.48 -9.40
CA PRO A 2 3.70 4.61 -9.36
C PRO A 2 5.13 4.16 -9.70
N PRO A 3 5.93 5.02 -10.35
CA PRO A 3 7.37 4.78 -10.52
C PRO A 3 8.08 4.75 -9.16
N VAL A 4 9.21 4.05 -9.10
CA VAL A 4 10.12 4.10 -7.95
C VAL A 4 10.79 5.47 -7.91
N GLY A 5 10.85 6.08 -6.73
CA GLY A 5 11.45 7.38 -6.48
C GLY A 5 10.74 8.15 -5.37
N SER A 6 11.34 9.28 -4.99
CA SER A 6 10.82 10.16 -3.93
C SER A 6 10.52 11.55 -4.49
N GLY A 7 9.50 12.22 -3.95
CA GLY A 7 9.14 13.59 -4.32
C GLY A 7 8.55 13.75 -5.72
N LEU A 8 8.18 12.63 -6.37
CA LEU A 8 7.59 12.63 -7.70
C LEU A 8 6.16 13.19 -7.66
N SER A 9 5.77 13.92 -8.70
CA SER A 9 4.39 14.35 -8.89
C SER A 9 3.55 13.20 -9.42
N LEU A 10 2.70 12.63 -8.58
CA LEU A 10 1.86 11.50 -8.94
C LEU A 10 0.52 11.95 -9.55
N SER A 11 0.08 11.20 -10.55
CA SER A 11 -1.28 11.29 -11.10
C SER A 11 -2.33 10.72 -10.14
N ARG A 12 -3.61 11.01 -10.37
CA ARG A 12 -4.72 10.46 -9.55
C ARG A 12 -4.67 8.94 -9.43
N SER A 13 -4.40 8.22 -10.52
CA SER A 13 -4.34 6.75 -10.50
C SER A 13 -3.16 6.22 -9.68
N GLN A 14 -2.03 6.92 -9.70
CA GLN A 14 -0.86 6.58 -8.89
C GLN A 14 -1.07 6.91 -7.41
N ILE A 15 -1.73 8.04 -7.09
CA ILE A 15 -2.16 8.35 -5.72
C ILE A 15 -3.13 7.29 -5.21
N ARG A 16 -4.11 6.89 -6.04
CA ARG A 16 -5.07 5.82 -5.70
C ARG A 16 -4.35 4.53 -5.34
N TYR A 17 -3.38 4.14 -6.16
CA TYR A 17 -2.52 2.99 -5.87
C TYR A 17 -1.84 3.14 -4.50
N CYS A 18 -1.17 4.26 -4.23
CA CYS A 18 -0.46 4.44 -2.97
C CYS A 18 -1.37 4.40 -1.74
N LEU A 19 -2.56 4.99 -1.81
CA LEU A 19 -3.52 4.95 -0.70
C LEU A 19 -4.11 3.54 -0.51
N SER A 20 -4.43 2.84 -1.60
CA SER A 20 -4.90 1.45 -1.54
C SER A 20 -3.84 0.51 -0.99
N GLU A 21 -2.60 0.66 -1.45
CA GLU A 21 -1.48 -0.18 -1.03
C GLU A 21 -1.13 0.04 0.44
N LYS A 22 -1.27 1.28 0.94
CA LYS A 22 -1.13 1.55 2.38
C LYS A 22 -2.11 0.72 3.22
N ILE A 23 -3.37 0.61 2.78
CA ILE A 23 -4.38 -0.19 3.49
C ILE A 23 -4.01 -1.68 3.45
N ARG A 24 -3.60 -2.20 2.30
CA ARG A 24 -3.19 -3.60 2.13
C ARG A 24 -2.01 -3.96 3.01
N VAL A 25 -0.93 -3.18 2.94
CA VAL A 25 0.30 -3.42 3.73
C VAL A 25 0.00 -3.31 5.22
N THR A 26 -0.84 -2.34 5.65
CA THR A 26 -1.25 -2.25 7.06
C THR A 26 -2.10 -3.45 7.50
N ALA A 27 -2.99 -3.97 6.64
CA ALA A 27 -3.77 -5.16 6.96
C ALA A 27 -2.90 -6.44 7.01
N TRP A 28 -1.92 -6.57 6.09
CA TRP A 28 -0.92 -7.64 6.11
C TRP A 28 -0.12 -7.60 7.41
N GLN A 29 0.33 -6.42 7.86
CA GLN A 29 1.15 -6.28 9.07
C GLN A 29 0.54 -7.01 10.29
N GLY A 30 -0.77 -6.96 10.47
CA GLY A 30 -1.46 -7.63 11.58
C GLY A 30 -1.56 -9.15 11.46
N GLN A 31 -1.06 -9.74 10.37
CA GLN A 31 -1.09 -11.17 10.08
C GLN A 31 0.32 -11.78 9.95
N VAL A 32 1.37 -10.97 10.10
CA VAL A 32 2.76 -11.43 10.02
C VAL A 32 3.03 -12.43 11.14
N ASN A 33 3.50 -13.62 10.78
CA ASN A 33 4.07 -14.55 11.73
C ASN A 33 5.52 -14.13 12.00
N GLU A 34 5.77 -13.52 13.16
CA GLU A 34 7.09 -12.99 13.55
C GLU A 34 8.14 -14.10 13.80
N TYR A 35 7.71 -15.35 13.95
CA TYR A 35 8.60 -16.51 14.12
C TYR A 35 8.98 -17.18 12.79
N SER A 36 8.44 -16.69 11.67
CA SER A 36 8.69 -17.23 10.33
C SER A 36 9.49 -16.21 9.51
N GLU A 37 10.75 -16.55 9.22
CA GLU A 37 11.63 -15.69 8.40
C GLU A 37 11.05 -15.43 7.01
N SER A 38 10.32 -16.40 6.43
CA SER A 38 9.65 -16.23 5.14
C SER A 38 8.51 -15.21 5.23
N SER A 39 7.66 -15.30 6.25
CA SER A 39 6.56 -14.34 6.45
C SER A 39 7.09 -12.93 6.73
N VAL A 40 8.10 -12.81 7.60
CA VAL A 40 8.77 -11.52 7.89
C VAL A 40 9.45 -10.96 6.64
N GLY A 41 10.15 -11.80 5.88
CA GLY A 41 10.83 -11.43 4.65
C GLY A 41 9.86 -10.90 3.59
N ALA A 42 8.80 -11.64 3.31
CA ALA A 42 7.78 -11.25 2.34
C ALA A 42 7.07 -9.94 2.72
N PHE A 43 6.71 -9.77 3.99
CA PHE A 43 6.14 -8.52 4.47
C PHE A 43 7.12 -7.34 4.32
N ASN A 44 8.39 -7.54 4.67
CA ASN A 44 9.42 -6.52 4.52
C ASN A 44 9.66 -6.13 3.05
N GLU A 45 9.58 -7.08 2.12
CA GLU A 45 9.63 -6.79 0.68
C GLU A 45 8.44 -5.95 0.21
N ALA A 46 7.22 -6.29 0.65
CA ALA A 46 6.03 -5.50 0.36
C ALA A 46 6.14 -4.07 0.92
N VAL A 47 6.61 -3.92 2.16
CA VAL A 47 6.89 -2.61 2.78
C VAL A 47 7.97 -1.85 2.00
N ARG A 48 9.02 -2.53 1.52
CA ARG A 48 10.10 -1.92 0.74
C ARG A 48 9.61 -1.42 -0.61
N ASP A 49 8.82 -2.20 -1.35
CA ASP A 49 8.23 -1.76 -2.63
C ASP A 49 7.30 -0.57 -2.40
N TYR A 50 6.41 -0.64 -1.41
CA TYR A 50 5.55 0.48 -1.02
C TYR A 50 6.37 1.74 -0.72
N ASN A 51 7.38 1.64 0.14
CA ASN A 51 8.20 2.78 0.53
C ASN A 51 8.97 3.37 -0.65
N SER A 52 9.45 2.53 -1.57
CA SER A 52 10.21 2.97 -2.74
C SER A 52 9.39 3.81 -3.73
N ARG A 53 8.06 3.74 -3.67
CA ARG A 53 7.13 4.39 -4.62
C ARG A 53 6.21 5.44 -3.98
N CYS A 54 5.83 5.22 -2.72
CA CYS A 54 4.68 5.88 -2.10
C CYS A 54 5.00 6.59 -0.77
N SER A 55 6.22 6.49 -0.25
CA SER A 55 6.60 7.12 1.03
C SER A 55 6.62 8.66 0.98
N SER A 56 6.87 9.23 -0.20
CA SER A 56 6.91 10.68 -0.41
C SER A 56 6.57 11.02 -1.86
N PHE A 57 5.47 11.75 -2.06
CA PHE A 57 5.05 12.21 -3.37
C PHE A 57 4.40 13.60 -3.29
N ARG A 58 4.43 14.30 -4.42
CA ARG A 58 3.70 15.56 -4.62
C ARG A 58 2.42 15.28 -5.38
N TYR A 59 1.41 16.13 -5.20
CA TYR A 59 0.14 16.04 -5.92
C TYR A 59 -0.39 17.44 -6.21
N ARG A 60 -1.24 17.55 -7.24
CA ARG A 60 -1.97 18.79 -7.51
C ARG A 60 -3.09 18.95 -6.49
N SER A 61 -3.34 20.17 -6.03
CA SER A 61 -4.41 20.48 -5.09
C SER A 61 -5.76 19.93 -5.58
N GLY A 62 -6.57 19.35 -4.67
CA GLY A 62 -7.88 18.74 -4.96
C GLY A 62 -7.84 17.32 -5.52
N ALA A 63 -6.67 16.80 -5.93
CA ALA A 63 -6.54 15.41 -6.37
C ALA A 63 -6.58 14.41 -5.22
N LEU A 64 -6.08 14.78 -4.04
CA LEU A 64 -5.89 13.85 -2.93
C LEU A 64 -7.21 13.49 -2.23
N GLU A 65 -8.03 14.50 -1.95
CA GLU A 65 -9.26 14.37 -1.16
C GLU A 65 -10.29 13.49 -1.86
N SER A 66 -10.48 13.70 -3.15
CA SER A 66 -11.41 12.91 -3.95
C SER A 66 -10.92 11.46 -4.13
N VAL A 67 -9.62 11.24 -4.33
CA VAL A 67 -9.06 9.87 -4.41
C VAL A 67 -9.14 9.17 -3.07
N ARG A 68 -8.95 9.89 -1.95
CA ARG A 68 -9.12 9.32 -0.60
C ARG A 68 -10.54 8.79 -0.40
N ALA A 69 -11.57 9.55 -0.77
CA ALA A 69 -12.95 9.10 -0.65
C ALA A 69 -13.23 7.82 -1.46
N GLU A 70 -12.73 7.74 -2.70
CA GLU A 70 -12.85 6.54 -3.55
C GLU A 70 -12.17 5.31 -2.93
N VAL A 71 -11.01 5.49 -2.31
CA VAL A 71 -10.25 4.40 -1.67
C VAL A 71 -10.92 3.95 -0.38
N GLU A 72 -11.38 4.88 0.45
CA GLU A 72 -12.07 4.55 1.70
C GLU A 72 -13.40 3.85 1.47
N ALA A 73 -14.13 4.17 0.39
CA ALA A 73 -15.33 3.43 -0.02
C ALA A 73 -15.05 1.94 -0.29
N ASN A 74 -13.80 1.59 -0.64
CA ASN A 74 -13.37 0.22 -0.92
C ASN A 74 -12.49 -0.37 0.21
N ARG A 75 -12.38 0.29 1.36
CA ARG A 75 -11.42 -0.06 2.44
C ARG A 75 -11.49 -1.52 2.84
N TYR A 76 -12.71 -2.04 3.05
CA TYR A 76 -12.90 -3.41 3.52
C TYR A 76 -12.34 -4.45 2.53
N ALA A 77 -12.60 -4.27 1.23
CA ALA A 77 -12.06 -5.14 0.20
C ALA A 77 -10.52 -5.08 0.16
N LEU A 78 -9.94 -3.88 0.27
CA LEU A 78 -8.49 -3.69 0.31
C LEU A 78 -7.84 -4.33 1.55
N GLN A 79 -8.51 -4.32 2.70
CA GLN A 79 -8.04 -5.03 3.89
C GLN A 79 -8.03 -6.54 3.68
N LEU A 80 -9.09 -7.10 3.09
CA LEU A 80 -9.15 -8.52 2.75
C LEU A 80 -8.06 -8.92 1.76
N GLU A 81 -7.75 -8.08 0.77
CA GLU A 81 -6.62 -8.28 -0.15
C GLU A 81 -5.28 -8.33 0.59
N GLY A 82 -5.06 -7.43 1.56
CA GLY A 82 -3.86 -7.43 2.41
C GLY A 82 -3.74 -8.69 3.27
N ILE A 83 -4.83 -9.10 3.93
CA ILE A 83 -4.88 -10.34 4.73
C ILE A 83 -4.62 -11.56 3.85
N ARG A 84 -5.22 -11.61 2.65
CA ARG A 84 -4.98 -12.71 1.70
C ARG A 84 -3.52 -12.76 1.25
N SER A 85 -2.89 -11.60 1.07
CA SER A 85 -1.47 -11.53 0.72
C SER A 85 -0.58 -12.11 1.82
N ALA A 86 -0.92 -11.89 3.10
CA ALA A 86 -0.24 -12.56 4.21
C ALA A 86 -0.45 -14.08 4.19
N ALA A 87 -1.68 -14.53 3.94
CA ALA A 87 -2.02 -15.97 3.94
C ALA A 87 -1.27 -16.77 2.87
N VAL A 88 -0.90 -16.14 1.74
CA VAL A 88 -0.09 -16.79 0.68
C VAL A 88 1.42 -16.67 0.91
N ASN A 89 1.85 -15.94 1.94
CA ASN A 89 3.25 -15.76 2.36
C ASN A 89 3.44 -16.13 3.85
N PRO A 90 3.34 -17.42 4.22
CA PRO A 90 3.37 -17.89 5.61
C PRO A 90 4.76 -17.88 6.28
#